data_AF-A0A257J300-F1
#
_entry.id   AF-A0A257J300-F1
#
_cell.length_a   1.000
_cell.length_b   1.000
_cell.length_c   1.000
_cell.angle_alpha   90.00
_cell.angle_beta   90.00
_cell.angle_gamma   90.00
#
_symmetry.space_group_name_H-M   'P 1'
#
loop_
_entity.id
_entity.type
_entity.pdbx_description
1 polymer ?
#
loop_
_entity_poly.entity_id
_entity_poly.type
_entity_poly.pdbx_seq_one_letter_code
_entity_poly.pdbx_strand_id
1 'polypeptide(L)'
;MTEKPIPARPGRGAAKARLAEMLRVDHAGELAAVHIYRGQRAVLGAAPGRARIVEQLTEMEGHEAVHLARFDALLNSHQVRPTLMAPLWRLAGYALGAGTALMGEKAAHACTVAVESVIEKHYAGQIAEISGSDPELAAELSQFRDEELSHRDHAMAEGATSTPGYPVLAAVIKAGCLTAIKISEKL
;
A
#
# COMPACT_ATOMS: atom_id res chain seq x y z
N MET A 1 -35.18 -23.54 11.68
CA MET A 1 -33.95 -22.72 11.63
C MET A 1 -32.78 -23.68 11.70
N THR A 2 -32.13 -23.98 10.58
CA THR A 2 -30.94 -24.82 10.55
C THR A 2 -29.73 -23.96 10.93
N GLU A 3 -29.24 -24.12 12.16
CA GLU A 3 -27.99 -23.52 12.60
C GLU A 3 -26.86 -24.08 11.74
N LYS A 4 -26.26 -23.21 10.91
CA LYS A 4 -25.11 -23.55 10.09
C LYS A 4 -23.94 -23.79 11.06
N PRO A 5 -23.21 -24.93 10.97
CA PRO A 5 -22.11 -25.19 11.88
C PRO A 5 -21.06 -24.09 11.74
N ILE A 6 -20.67 -23.48 12.86
CA ILE A 6 -19.55 -22.55 12.88
C ILE A 6 -18.31 -23.37 12.53
N PRO A 7 -17.58 -23.03 11.43
CA PRO A 7 -16.39 -23.78 11.05
C PRO A 7 -15.39 -23.78 12.20
N ALA A 8 -14.70 -24.92 12.40
CA ALA A 8 -13.71 -25.06 13.45
C ALA A 8 -12.66 -23.94 13.33
N ARG A 9 -12.32 -23.31 14.46
CA ARG A 9 -11.27 -22.29 14.51
C ARG A 9 -9.99 -22.88 13.92
N PRO A 10 -9.29 -22.17 13.01
CA PRO A 10 -8.04 -22.66 12.46
C PRO A 10 -7.08 -23.03 13.60
N GLY A 11 -6.39 -24.17 13.49
CA GLY A 11 -5.36 -24.55 14.47
C GLY A 11 -4.26 -23.48 14.56
N ARG A 12 -3.48 -23.46 15.66
CA ARG A 12 -2.41 -22.47 15.89
C ARG A 12 -1.45 -22.28 14.70
N GLY A 13 -1.16 -23.34 13.95
CA GLY A 13 -0.33 -23.27 12.74
C GLY A 13 -0.96 -22.47 11.60
N ALA A 14 -2.28 -22.56 11.43
CA ALA A 14 -3.01 -21.81 10.41
C ALA A 14 -3.09 -20.32 10.75
N ALA A 15 -3.28 -19.96 12.03
CA ALA A 15 -3.24 -18.57 12.48
C ALA A 15 -1.85 -17.95 12.27
N LYS A 16 -0.77 -18.67 12.61
CA LYS A 16 0.60 -18.21 12.36
C LYS A 16 0.89 -18.05 10.86
N ALA A 17 0.44 -18.99 10.03
CA ALA A 17 0.61 -18.91 8.58
C ALA A 17 -0.13 -17.69 8.01
N ARG A 18 -1.36 -17.44 8.48
CA ARG A 18 -2.16 -16.30 8.03
C ARG A 18 -1.55 -14.95 8.42
N LEU A 19 -1.06 -14.83 9.66
CA LEU A 19 -0.31 -13.64 10.08
C LEU A 19 0.94 -13.43 9.22
N ALA A 20 1.66 -14.51 8.87
CA ALA A 20 2.80 -14.44 7.98
C ALA A 20 2.44 -14.03 6.54
N GLU A 21 1.23 -14.35 6.06
CA GLU A 21 0.70 -13.83 4.78
C GLU A 21 0.44 -12.33 4.88
N MET A 22 -0.26 -11.87 5.93
CA MET A 22 -0.56 -10.44 6.15
C MET A 22 0.71 -9.60 6.15
N LEU A 23 1.65 -9.90 7.06
CA LEU A 23 2.89 -9.13 7.20
C LEU A 23 3.73 -9.09 5.93
N ARG A 24 3.71 -10.16 5.12
CA ARG A 24 4.42 -10.19 3.83
C ARG A 24 3.79 -9.26 2.80
N VAL A 25 2.46 -9.24 2.74
CA VAL A 25 1.72 -8.38 1.81
C VAL A 25 1.88 -6.92 2.21
N ASP A 26 1.73 -6.60 3.50
CA ASP A 26 1.83 -5.23 3.98
C ASP A 26 3.24 -4.68 3.73
N HIS A 27 4.27 -5.41 4.15
CA HIS A 27 5.66 -5.06 3.83
C HIS A 27 5.89 -4.86 2.32
N ALA A 28 5.33 -5.72 1.47
CA ALA A 28 5.45 -5.59 0.02
C ALA A 28 4.73 -4.33 -0.52
N GLY A 29 3.58 -3.99 0.07
CA GLY A 29 2.83 -2.76 -0.20
C GLY A 29 3.64 -1.53 0.14
N GLU A 30 4.13 -1.43 1.38
CA GLU A 30 4.93 -0.30 1.87
C GLU A 30 6.23 -0.12 1.06
N LEU A 31 6.90 -1.23 0.73
CA LEU A 31 8.08 -1.19 -0.14
C LEU A 31 7.74 -0.61 -1.51
N ALA A 32 6.61 -0.99 -2.09
CA ALA A 32 6.18 -0.47 -3.38
C ALA A 32 5.80 1.02 -3.26
N ALA A 33 5.07 1.43 -2.22
CA ALA A 33 4.61 2.79 -1.97
C ALA A 33 5.79 3.77 -1.83
N VAL A 34 6.78 3.46 -0.97
CA VAL A 34 8.04 4.21 -0.88
C VAL A 34 8.66 4.42 -2.26
N HIS A 35 8.70 3.37 -3.08
CA HIS A 35 9.32 3.44 -4.39
C HIS A 35 8.47 4.18 -5.44
N ILE A 36 7.14 4.16 -5.33
CA ILE A 36 6.24 4.99 -6.15
C ILE A 36 6.56 6.47 -5.90
N TYR A 37 6.60 6.91 -4.64
CA TYR A 37 6.92 8.30 -4.32
C TYR A 37 8.33 8.70 -4.78
N ARG A 38 9.33 7.82 -4.62
CA ARG A 38 10.67 8.04 -5.18
C ARG A 38 10.64 8.24 -6.69
N GLY A 39 9.90 7.41 -7.42
CA GLY A 39 9.74 7.52 -8.87
C GLY A 39 9.07 8.84 -9.27
N GLN A 40 8.02 9.24 -8.57
CA GLN A 40 7.32 10.50 -8.82
C GLN A 40 8.22 11.71 -8.55
N ARG A 41 8.94 11.72 -7.42
CA ARG A 41 9.90 12.78 -7.06
C ARG A 41 11.04 12.89 -8.06
N ALA A 42 11.59 11.77 -8.52
CA ALA A 42 12.68 11.77 -9.49
C ALA A 42 12.29 12.49 -10.79
N VAL A 43 11.04 12.34 -11.23
CA VAL A 43 10.54 12.97 -12.47
C VAL A 43 10.10 14.41 -12.22
N LEU A 44 9.23 14.65 -11.22
CA LEU A 44 8.65 15.98 -10.98
C LEU A 44 9.68 16.95 -10.41
N GLY A 45 10.65 16.47 -9.63
CA GLY A 45 11.74 17.27 -9.08
C GLY A 45 12.79 17.70 -10.09
N ALA A 46 12.82 17.09 -11.28
CA ALA A 46 13.72 17.50 -12.35
C ALA A 46 13.25 18.78 -13.07
N ALA A 47 12.00 19.21 -12.88
CA ALA A 47 11.43 20.37 -13.54
C ALA A 47 11.34 21.60 -12.61
N PRO A 48 11.64 22.82 -13.10
CA PRO A 48 11.51 24.03 -12.30
C PRO A 48 10.04 24.32 -11.95
N GLY A 49 9.80 24.95 -10.80
CA GLY A 49 8.46 25.35 -10.35
C GLY A 49 7.64 24.23 -9.70
N ARG A 50 8.24 23.07 -9.41
CA ARG A 50 7.57 21.92 -8.77
C ARG A 50 7.88 21.74 -7.28
N ALA A 51 8.41 22.77 -6.61
CA ALA A 51 8.84 22.67 -5.22
C ALA A 51 7.74 22.15 -4.27
N ARG A 52 6.51 22.67 -4.41
CA ARG A 52 5.36 22.28 -3.58
C ARG A 52 5.04 20.78 -3.67
N ILE A 53 4.90 20.25 -4.88
CA ILE A 53 4.61 18.82 -5.05
C ILE A 53 5.79 17.94 -4.62
N VAL A 54 7.03 18.38 -4.85
CA VAL A 54 8.21 17.62 -4.39
C VAL A 54 8.24 17.53 -2.87
N GLU A 55 7.90 18.61 -2.16
CA GLU A 55 7.77 18.62 -0.70
C GLU A 55 6.69 17.64 -0.23
N GLN A 56 5.49 17.72 -0.79
CA GLN A 56 4.38 16.80 -0.49
C GLN A 56 4.77 15.33 -0.71
N LEU A 57 5.37 15.01 -1.85
CA LEU A 57 5.82 13.63 -2.15
C LEU A 57 6.97 13.18 -1.24
N THR A 58 7.78 14.12 -0.75
CA THR A 58 8.86 13.81 0.21
C THR A 58 8.29 13.45 1.57
N GLU A 59 7.27 14.18 2.02
CA GLU A 59 6.54 13.91 3.26
C GLU A 59 5.85 12.55 3.20
N MET A 60 5.08 12.29 2.13
CA MET A 60 4.40 11.01 1.93
C MET A 60 5.39 9.84 1.87
N GLU A 61 6.49 9.95 1.10
CA GLU A 61 7.55 8.93 1.13
C GLU A 61 8.10 8.68 2.54
N GLY A 62 8.20 9.73 3.35
CA GLY A 62 8.64 9.64 4.75
C GLY A 62 7.68 8.83 5.61
N HIS A 63 6.37 9.02 5.46
CA HIS A 63 5.36 8.22 6.15
C HIS A 63 5.44 6.75 5.75
N GLU A 64 5.43 6.43 4.45
CA GLU A 64 5.58 5.05 3.96
C GLU A 64 6.88 4.40 4.46
N ALA A 65 7.97 5.17 4.56
CA ALA A 65 9.25 4.65 5.06
C ALA A 65 9.19 4.28 6.55
N VAL A 66 8.40 4.99 7.35
CA VAL A 66 8.13 4.64 8.75
C VAL A 66 7.31 3.35 8.82
N HIS A 67 6.27 3.22 7.99
CA HIS A 67 5.45 2.00 7.93
C HIS A 67 6.30 0.80 7.49
N LEU A 68 7.08 0.95 6.42
CA LEU A 68 8.00 -0.09 5.94
C LEU A 68 8.97 -0.54 7.04
N ALA A 69 9.59 0.40 7.76
CA ALA A 69 10.51 0.08 8.85
C ALA A 69 9.78 -0.67 10.00
N ARG A 70 8.52 -0.35 10.24
CA ARG A 70 7.70 -1.07 11.20
C ARG A 70 7.40 -2.50 10.74
N PHE A 71 7.02 -2.70 9.48
CA PHE A 71 6.79 -4.05 8.95
C PHE A 71 8.09 -4.87 8.87
N ASP A 72 9.24 -4.25 8.61
CA ASP A 72 10.55 -4.91 8.75
C ASP A 72 10.74 -5.45 10.18
N ALA A 73 10.41 -4.65 11.20
CA ALA A 73 10.49 -5.08 12.59
C ALA A 73 9.50 -6.24 12.90
N LEU A 74 8.27 -6.16 12.39
CA LEU A 74 7.25 -7.21 12.55
C LEU A 74 7.64 -8.52 11.83
N LEU A 75 8.15 -8.45 10.61
CA LEU A 75 8.65 -9.63 9.90
C LEU A 75 9.76 -10.32 10.70
N ASN A 76 10.70 -9.54 11.24
CA ASN A 76 11.79 -10.07 12.05
C ASN A 76 11.29 -10.70 13.37
N SER A 77 10.40 -10.02 14.10
CA SER A 77 9.89 -10.54 15.38
C SER A 77 9.06 -11.81 15.23
N HIS A 78 8.32 -11.94 14.13
CA HIS A 78 7.51 -13.11 13.81
C HIS A 78 8.27 -14.20 13.03
N GLN A 79 9.56 -13.97 12.73
CA GLN A 79 10.42 -14.85 11.92
C GLN A 79 9.82 -15.16 10.54
N VAL A 80 9.19 -14.16 9.94
CA VAL A 80 8.58 -14.21 8.61
C VAL A 80 9.56 -13.60 7.62
N ARG A 81 9.76 -14.26 6.48
CA ARG A 81 10.58 -13.70 5.40
C ARG A 81 9.75 -12.75 4.56
N PRO A 82 10.32 -11.65 4.02
CA PRO A 82 9.65 -10.87 2.97
C PRO A 82 9.30 -11.76 1.77
N THR A 83 8.32 -11.32 0.98
CA THR A 83 7.98 -12.01 -0.27
C THR A 83 9.18 -12.08 -1.22
N LEU A 84 9.33 -13.21 -1.93
CA LEU A 84 10.38 -13.36 -2.95
C LEU A 84 10.28 -12.34 -4.09
N MET A 85 9.10 -11.74 -4.27
CA MET A 85 8.84 -10.73 -5.29
C MET A 85 9.28 -9.32 -4.89
N ALA A 86 9.81 -9.10 -3.70
CA ALA A 86 10.20 -7.76 -3.21
C ALA A 86 11.10 -6.97 -4.19
N PRO A 87 12.12 -7.56 -4.84
CA PRO A 87 12.92 -6.84 -5.84
C PRO A 87 12.09 -6.38 -7.06
N LEU A 88 11.12 -7.19 -7.48
CA LEU A 88 10.20 -6.85 -8.58
C LEU A 88 9.26 -5.73 -8.17
N TRP A 89 8.68 -5.78 -6.97
CA TRP A 89 7.77 -4.74 -6.46
C TRP A 89 8.46 -3.40 -6.27
N ARG A 90 9.71 -3.41 -5.80
CA ARG A 90 10.56 -2.22 -5.77
C ARG A 90 10.70 -1.56 -7.15
N LEU A 91 11.02 -2.36 -8.16
CA LEU A 91 11.19 -1.87 -9.53
C LEU A 91 9.86 -1.40 -10.13
N ALA A 92 8.80 -2.19 -9.96
CA ALA A 92 7.47 -1.89 -10.47
C ALA A 92 6.87 -0.63 -9.84
N GLY A 93 7.01 -0.46 -8.52
CA GLY A 93 6.58 0.75 -7.82
C GLY A 93 7.30 1.99 -8.35
N TYR A 94 8.62 1.93 -8.46
CA TYR A 94 9.39 3.04 -9.05
C TYR A 94 8.97 3.37 -10.49
N ALA A 95 8.83 2.34 -11.33
CA ALA A 95 8.42 2.51 -12.72
C ALA A 95 7.01 3.10 -12.84
N LEU A 96 6.07 2.66 -12.00
CA LEU A 96 4.72 3.19 -11.94
C LEU A 96 4.71 4.66 -11.51
N GLY A 97 5.43 4.99 -10.44
CA GLY A 97 5.56 6.35 -9.95
C GLY A 97 6.19 7.29 -10.97
N ALA A 98 7.33 6.90 -11.55
CA ALA A 98 7.99 7.68 -12.59
C ALA A 98 7.13 7.82 -13.85
N GLY A 99 6.50 6.73 -14.30
CA GLY A 99 5.64 6.72 -15.50
C GLY A 99 4.45 7.65 -15.35
N THR A 100 3.76 7.61 -14.20
CA THR A 100 2.61 8.49 -13.94
C THR A 100 3.02 9.95 -13.76
N ALA A 101 4.17 10.21 -13.13
CA ALA A 101 4.73 11.55 -13.05
C ALA A 101 5.14 12.13 -14.42
N LEU A 102 5.63 11.30 -15.35
CA LEU A 102 5.93 11.72 -16.74
C LEU A 102 4.66 12.14 -17.49
N MET A 103 3.50 11.58 -17.14
CA MET A 103 2.20 11.98 -17.67
C MET A 103 1.68 13.29 -17.03
N GLY A 104 2.30 13.73 -15.94
CA GLY A 104 2.03 14.99 -15.26
C GLY A 104 1.63 14.83 -13.79
N GLU A 105 1.63 15.95 -13.07
CA GLU A 105 1.33 16.05 -11.64
C GLU A 105 -0.03 15.44 -11.25
N LYS A 106 -1.09 15.74 -12.01
CA LYS A 106 -2.41 15.16 -11.77
C LYS A 106 -2.41 13.63 -11.92
N ALA A 107 -1.64 13.09 -12.88
CA ALA A 107 -1.54 11.66 -13.10
C ALA A 107 -0.73 10.96 -11.98
N ALA A 108 0.30 11.62 -11.45
CA ALA A 108 0.98 11.17 -10.23
C ALA A 108 0.01 11.09 -9.05
N HIS A 109 -0.79 12.13 -8.80
CA HIS A 109 -1.82 12.08 -7.77
C HIS A 109 -2.90 11.02 -8.05
N ALA A 110 -3.27 10.79 -9.31
CA ALA A 110 -4.21 9.73 -9.69
C ALA A 110 -3.64 8.34 -9.36
N CYS A 111 -2.33 8.15 -9.49
CA CYS A 111 -1.63 6.95 -9.05
C CYS A 111 -1.75 6.76 -7.54
N THR A 112 -1.38 7.77 -6.75
CA THR A 112 -1.53 7.76 -5.28
C THR A 112 -2.94 7.38 -4.89
N VAL A 113 -3.95 8.07 -5.42
CA VAL A 113 -5.36 7.80 -5.08
C VAL A 113 -5.77 6.37 -5.42
N ALA A 114 -5.29 5.84 -6.53
CA ALA A 114 -5.59 4.48 -6.95
C ALA A 114 -4.95 3.43 -6.03
N VAL A 115 -3.69 3.64 -5.64
CA VAL A 115 -2.92 2.77 -4.73
C VAL A 115 -3.52 2.81 -3.33
N GLU A 116 -3.71 4.01 -2.76
CA GLU A 116 -4.24 4.15 -1.39
C GLU A 116 -5.67 3.64 -1.26
N SER A 117 -6.49 3.75 -2.32
CA SER A 117 -7.82 3.13 -2.34
C SER A 117 -7.79 1.59 -2.21
N VAL A 118 -6.69 0.95 -2.61
CA VAL A 118 -6.52 -0.52 -2.49
C VAL A 118 -5.93 -0.85 -1.13
N ILE A 119 -4.92 -0.10 -0.68
CA ILE A 119 -4.27 -0.29 0.62
C ILE A 119 -5.26 -0.07 1.76
N GLU A 120 -6.07 1.00 1.72
CA GLU A 120 -7.16 1.26 2.68
C GLU A 120 -8.06 0.04 2.87
N LYS A 121 -8.53 -0.55 1.77
CA LYS A 121 -9.40 -1.72 1.80
C LYS A 121 -8.67 -2.96 2.30
N HIS A 122 -7.39 -3.08 1.99
CA HIS A 122 -6.55 -4.17 2.48
C HIS A 122 -6.44 -4.11 4.01
N TYR A 123 -6.05 -2.95 4.55
CA TYR A 123 -5.98 -2.74 5.99
C TYR A 123 -7.33 -2.93 6.67
N ALA A 124 -8.42 -2.37 6.14
CA ALA A 124 -9.75 -2.57 6.70
C ALA A 124 -10.13 -4.06 6.81
N GLY A 125 -9.77 -4.86 5.80
CA GLY A 125 -9.98 -6.31 5.82
C GLY A 125 -9.14 -7.02 6.88
N GLN A 126 -7.85 -6.70 6.98
CA GLN A 126 -6.96 -7.28 7.98
C GLN A 126 -7.35 -6.90 9.41
N ILE A 127 -7.65 -5.61 9.65
CA ILE A 127 -8.13 -5.11 10.95
C ILE A 127 -9.35 -5.91 11.38
N ALA A 128 -10.35 -6.07 10.50
CA ALA A 128 -11.54 -6.87 10.81
C ALA A 128 -11.20 -8.34 11.11
N GLU A 129 -10.19 -8.90 10.45
CA GLU A 129 -9.74 -10.28 10.66
C GLU A 129 -9.04 -10.47 12.01
N ILE A 130 -8.20 -9.52 12.44
CA ILE A 130 -7.32 -9.68 13.62
C ILE A 130 -7.82 -8.98 14.88
N SER A 131 -8.83 -8.09 14.81
CA SER A 131 -9.30 -7.28 15.96
C SER A 131 -9.63 -8.10 17.22
N GLY A 132 -10.10 -9.33 17.05
CA GLY A 132 -10.43 -10.21 18.18
C GLY A 132 -9.26 -11.04 18.72
N SER A 133 -8.19 -11.21 17.95
CA SER A 133 -7.04 -12.07 18.29
C SER A 133 -5.76 -11.31 18.59
N ASP A 134 -5.59 -10.15 17.96
CA ASP A 134 -4.42 -9.27 18.09
C ASP A 134 -4.88 -7.80 18.02
N PRO A 135 -5.48 -7.28 19.11
CA PRO A 135 -6.01 -5.91 19.14
C PRO A 135 -4.92 -4.84 19.08
N GLU A 136 -3.68 -5.16 19.49
CA GLU A 136 -2.55 -4.23 19.42
C GLU A 136 -2.13 -4.01 17.97
N LEU A 137 -1.93 -5.10 17.20
CA LEU A 137 -1.64 -4.98 15.77
C LEU A 137 -2.82 -4.36 15.01
N ALA A 138 -4.07 -4.69 15.37
CA ALA A 138 -5.25 -4.08 14.76
C ALA A 138 -5.29 -2.55 14.94
N ALA A 139 -4.89 -2.05 16.11
CA ALA A 139 -4.83 -0.62 16.40
C ALA A 139 -3.72 0.06 15.58
N GLU A 140 -2.55 -0.59 15.47
CA GLU A 140 -1.44 -0.09 14.66
C GLU A 140 -1.79 -0.03 13.16
N LEU A 141 -2.38 -1.09 12.60
CA LEU A 141 -2.86 -1.08 11.22
C LEU A 141 -3.96 -0.04 10.98
N SER A 142 -4.77 0.28 12.00
CA SER A 142 -5.77 1.34 11.91
C SER A 142 -5.12 2.71 11.78
N GLN A 143 -4.00 2.94 12.48
CA GLN A 143 -3.23 4.18 12.33
C GLN A 143 -2.69 4.31 10.90
N PHE A 144 -2.04 3.28 10.36
CA PHE A 144 -1.50 3.31 9.00
C PHE A 144 -2.61 3.53 7.97
N ARG A 145 -3.74 2.83 8.10
CA ARG A 145 -4.90 3.06 7.23
C ARG A 145 -5.38 4.52 7.26
N ASP A 146 -5.41 5.15 8.43
CA ASP A 146 -5.89 6.53 8.57
C ASP A 146 -4.88 7.53 7.97
N GLU A 147 -3.58 7.24 8.02
CA GLU A 147 -2.53 7.97 7.29
C GLU A 147 -2.70 7.80 5.76
N GLU A 148 -3.00 6.59 5.26
CA GLU A 148 -3.27 6.36 3.83
C GLU A 148 -4.54 7.06 3.32
N LEU A 149 -5.56 7.15 4.17
CA LEU A 149 -6.75 7.94 3.86
C LEU A 149 -6.39 9.42 3.69
N SER A 150 -5.52 9.96 4.54
CA SER A 150 -5.03 11.33 4.43
C SER A 150 -4.25 11.56 3.12
N HIS A 151 -3.35 10.64 2.78
CA HIS A 151 -2.60 10.65 1.51
C HIS A 151 -3.52 10.67 0.29
N ARG A 152 -4.51 9.77 0.28
CA ARG A 152 -5.52 9.67 -0.79
C ARG A 152 -6.32 10.97 -0.93
N ASP A 153 -6.81 11.49 0.18
CA ASP A 153 -7.70 12.66 0.20
C ASP A 153 -6.93 13.93 -0.20
N HIS A 154 -5.67 14.04 0.22
CA HIS A 154 -4.75 15.07 -0.25
C HIS A 154 -4.54 15.01 -1.76
N ALA A 155 -4.20 13.83 -2.30
CA ALA A 155 -4.02 13.65 -3.74
C ALA A 155 -5.33 13.88 -4.54
N MET A 156 -6.50 13.62 -3.95
CA MET A 156 -7.78 14.04 -4.53
C MET A 156 -7.91 15.57 -4.61
N ALA A 157 -7.55 16.28 -3.53
CA ALA A 157 -7.58 17.73 -3.48
C ALA A 157 -6.63 18.39 -4.50
N GLU A 158 -5.49 17.76 -4.80
CA GLU A 158 -4.54 18.19 -5.85
C GLU A 158 -5.02 17.87 -7.28
N GLY A 159 -6.26 17.38 -7.45
CA GLY A 159 -6.91 17.27 -8.75
C GLY A 159 -6.60 15.99 -9.51
N ALA A 160 -6.33 14.89 -8.82
CA ALA A 160 -6.14 13.57 -9.42
C ALA A 160 -7.26 13.18 -10.42
N THR A 161 -8.54 13.46 -10.11
CA THR A 161 -9.68 13.18 -11.01
C THR A 161 -9.66 13.99 -12.30
N SER A 162 -8.92 15.09 -12.34
CA SER A 162 -8.76 15.93 -13.53
C SER A 162 -7.71 15.38 -14.51
N THR A 163 -7.11 14.22 -14.23
CA THR A 163 -6.22 13.53 -15.16
C THR A 163 -7.00 13.03 -16.38
N PRO A 164 -6.55 13.30 -17.62
CA PRO A 164 -7.15 12.70 -18.80
C PRO A 164 -7.19 11.17 -18.69
N GLY A 165 -8.37 10.58 -18.85
CA GLY A 165 -8.54 9.13 -18.73
C GLY A 165 -8.47 8.58 -17.30
N TYR A 166 -8.66 9.42 -16.26
CA TYR A 166 -8.59 9.03 -14.84
C TYR A 166 -9.26 7.68 -14.51
N PRO A 167 -10.51 7.37 -14.94
CA PRO A 167 -11.15 6.11 -14.58
C PRO A 167 -10.38 4.88 -15.09
N VAL A 168 -9.81 4.98 -16.30
CA VAL A 168 -9.05 3.88 -16.92
C VAL A 168 -7.70 3.73 -16.21
N LEU A 169 -6.99 4.84 -16.00
CA LEU A 169 -5.69 4.83 -15.30
C LEU A 169 -5.85 4.23 -13.89
N ALA A 170 -6.82 4.72 -13.13
CA ALA A 170 -7.09 4.24 -11.78
C ALA A 170 -7.48 2.74 -11.79
N ALA A 171 -8.30 2.28 -12.74
CA ALA A 171 -8.68 0.88 -12.84
C ALA A 171 -7.47 -0.04 -13.12
N VAL A 172 -6.58 0.35 -14.03
CA VAL A 172 -5.37 -0.42 -14.35
C VAL A 172 -4.45 -0.51 -13.14
N ILE A 173 -4.20 0.62 -12.46
CA ILE A 173 -3.34 0.66 -11.26
C ILE A 173 -3.94 -0.21 -10.16
N LYS A 174 -5.24 -0.08 -9.88
CA LYS A 174 -5.94 -0.90 -8.89
C LYS A 174 -5.85 -2.39 -9.20
N ALA A 175 -6.03 -2.78 -10.47
CA ALA A 175 -5.89 -4.17 -10.90
C ALA A 175 -4.45 -4.69 -10.68
N GLY A 176 -3.44 -3.86 -10.96
CA GLY A 176 -2.04 -4.16 -10.66
C GLY A 176 -1.79 -4.41 -9.17
N CYS A 177 -2.22 -3.48 -8.30
CA CYS A 177 -2.10 -3.60 -6.85
C CYS A 177 -2.78 -4.87 -6.32
N LEU A 178 -4.02 -5.14 -6.74
CA LEU A 178 -4.76 -6.35 -6.34
C LEU A 178 -4.05 -7.64 -6.79
N THR A 179 -3.39 -7.61 -7.95
CA THR A 179 -2.59 -8.74 -8.44
C THR A 179 -1.33 -8.92 -7.60
N ALA A 180 -0.62 -7.83 -7.27
CA ALA A 180 0.56 -7.87 -6.41
C ALA A 180 0.25 -8.40 -5.01
N ILE A 181 -0.89 -8.01 -4.43
CA ILE A 181 -1.40 -8.54 -3.15
C ILE A 181 -1.54 -10.06 -3.23
N LYS A 182 -2.32 -10.56 -4.20
CA LYS A 182 -2.57 -12.01 -4.36
C LYS A 182 -1.29 -12.83 -4.53
N ILE A 183 -0.31 -12.29 -5.25
CA ILE A 183 0.99 -12.95 -5.45
C ILE A 183 1.79 -12.95 -4.14
N SER A 184 1.84 -11.81 -3.45
CA SER A 184 2.62 -11.65 -2.21
C SER A 184 2.03 -12.44 -1.04
N GLU A 185 0.72 -12.71 -1.04
CA GLU A 185 0.12 -13.63 -0.07
C GLU A 185 0.74 -15.03 -0.15
N LYS A 186 1.10 -15.49 -1.35
CA LYS A 186 1.54 -16.88 -1.60
C LYS A 186 3.05 -17.09 -1.67
N LEU A 187 3.82 -16.03 -1.92
CA LEU A 187 5.27 -16.09 -2.17
C LEU A 187 6.10 -15.33 -1.14
#